data_AF-A0A2U1LYY7-F1
#
_entry.id   AF-A0A2U1LYY7-F1
#
_cell.length_a   1.000
_cell.length_b   1.000
_cell.length_c   1.000
_cell.angle_alpha   90.00
_cell.angle_beta   90.00
_cell.angle_gamma   90.00
#
_symmetry.space_group_name_H-M   'P 1'
#
loop_
_entity.id
_entity.type
_entity.pdbx_description
1 polymer ?
#
loop_
_entity_poly.entity_id
_entity_poly.type
_entity_poly.pdbx_seq_one_letter_code
_entity_poly.pdbx_strand_id
1 'polypeptide(L)'
;MVPKFPNCMKIAHQIGDSRIDRVLHEVFSREKKVYRDDQNNYNERIEEILVGIEERHGIIAEMKKFVGGHGLDETLADLKASEQEDFAEIGHLMQMSHAAAFKCGEKSKIKLKKF
;
A
#
# COMPACT_ATOMS: atom_id res chain seq x y z
N MET A 1 -39.39 11.26 7.46
CA MET A 1 -37.92 11.27 7.68
C MET A 1 -37.27 11.98 6.50
N VAL A 2 -36.31 12.88 6.76
CA VAL A 2 -35.53 13.51 5.68
C VAL A 2 -34.58 12.45 5.09
N PRO A 3 -34.50 12.29 3.75
CA PRO A 3 -33.58 11.34 3.15
C PRO A 3 -32.14 11.69 3.55
N LYS A 4 -31.33 10.69 3.90
CA LYS A 4 -29.92 10.86 4.26
C LYS A 4 -29.09 11.56 3.16
N PHE A 5 -29.55 11.53 1.90
CA PHE A 5 -28.88 12.13 0.74
C PHE A 5 -29.90 12.71 -0.27
N PRO A 6 -30.46 13.91 -0.03
CA PRO A 6 -31.54 14.48 -0.84
C PRO A 6 -31.10 14.85 -2.26
N ASN A 7 -29.81 15.17 -2.46
CA ASN A 7 -29.26 15.45 -3.79
C ASN A 7 -29.13 14.19 -4.65
N CYS A 8 -28.72 13.06 -4.07
CA CYS A 8 -28.65 11.77 -4.79
C CYS A 8 -30.03 11.31 -5.25
N MET A 9 -31.07 11.50 -4.41
CA MET A 9 -32.46 11.17 -4.78
C MET A 9 -32.96 12.03 -5.95
N LYS A 10 -32.64 13.32 -5.99
CA LYS A 10 -33.00 14.21 -7.11
C LYS A 10 -32.38 13.74 -8.42
N ILE A 11 -31.10 13.36 -8.39
CA ILE A 11 -30.38 12.89 -9.58
C ILE A 11 -30.92 11.51 -10.01
N ALA A 12 -31.20 10.60 -9.07
CA ALA A 12 -31.80 9.29 -9.34
C ALA A 12 -33.17 9.38 -10.02
N HIS A 13 -34.01 10.30 -9.55
CA HIS A 13 -35.29 10.58 -10.20
C HIS A 13 -35.16 11.19 -11.60
N GLN A 14 -34.09 11.94 -11.89
CA GLN A 14 -33.86 12.56 -13.20
C GLN A 14 -33.27 11.58 -14.25
N ILE A 15 -32.43 10.64 -13.82
CA ILE A 15 -31.68 9.76 -14.72
C ILE A 15 -32.28 8.34 -14.78
N GLY A 16 -32.99 7.91 -13.73
CA GLY A 16 -33.42 6.54 -13.48
C GLY A 16 -32.43 5.79 -12.59
N ASP A 17 -32.93 5.20 -11.49
CA ASP A 17 -32.13 4.61 -10.39
C ASP A 17 -31.06 3.61 -10.89
N SER A 18 -31.45 2.73 -11.83
CA SER A 18 -30.57 1.69 -12.38
C SER A 18 -29.37 2.22 -13.18
N ARG A 19 -29.48 3.43 -13.75
CA ARG A 19 -28.38 4.08 -14.48
C ARG A 19 -27.36 4.69 -13.52
N ILE A 20 -27.83 5.27 -12.41
CA ILE A 20 -26.95 5.80 -11.36
C ILE A 20 -26.20 4.67 -10.67
N ASP A 21 -26.90 3.58 -10.35
CA ASP A 21 -26.27 2.42 -9.74
C ASP A 21 -25.15 1.85 -10.63
N ARG A 22 -25.36 1.80 -11.95
CA ARG A 22 -24.33 1.36 -12.90
C ARG A 22 -23.11 2.30 -12.92
N VAL A 23 -23.34 3.61 -12.93
CA VAL A 23 -22.24 4.60 -12.91
C VAL A 23 -21.45 4.50 -11.60
N LEU A 24 -22.14 4.45 -10.46
CA LEU A 24 -21.51 4.29 -9.15
C LEU A 24 -20.76 2.96 -9.03
N HIS A 25 -21.33 1.87 -9.57
CA HIS A 25 -20.66 0.57 -9.64
C HIS A 25 -19.33 0.66 -10.36
N GLU A 26 -19.32 1.27 -11.54
CA GLU A 26 -18.13 1.38 -12.37
C GLU A 26 -17.05 2.22 -11.67
N VAL A 27 -17.43 3.37 -11.08
CA VAL A 27 -16.51 4.22 -10.33
C VAL A 27 -15.89 3.47 -9.15
N PHE A 28 -16.71 2.86 -8.29
CA PHE A 28 -16.19 2.14 -7.11
C PHE A 28 -15.41 0.88 -7.49
N SER A 29 -15.77 0.21 -8.59
CA SER A 29 -15.00 -0.93 -9.10
C SER A 29 -13.61 -0.50 -9.55
N ARG A 30 -13.50 0.63 -10.25
CA ARG A 30 -12.21 1.20 -10.66
C ARG A 30 -11.38 1.61 -9.46
N GLU A 31 -11.94 2.36 -8.52
CA GLU A 31 -11.25 2.77 -7.31
C GLU A 31 -10.78 1.57 -6.48
N LYS A 32 -11.61 0.54 -6.34
CA LYS A 32 -11.25 -0.71 -5.67
C LYS A 32 -10.07 -1.40 -6.36
N LYS A 33 -10.06 -1.43 -7.69
CA LYS A 33 -8.94 -1.99 -8.46
C LYS A 33 -7.66 -1.22 -8.17
N VAL A 34 -7.68 0.12 -8.25
CA VAL A 34 -6.53 0.96 -7.94
C VAL A 34 -5.96 0.66 -6.56
N TYR A 35 -6.80 0.62 -5.52
CA TYR A 35 -6.31 0.33 -4.16
C TYR A 35 -5.75 -1.08 -4.01
N ARG A 36 -6.26 -2.06 -4.77
CA ARG A 36 -5.69 -3.41 -4.77
C ARG A 36 -4.33 -3.43 -5.47
N ASP A 37 -4.23 -2.78 -6.62
CA ASP A 37 -3.00 -2.69 -7.39
C ASP A 37 -1.91 -1.96 -6.57
N ASP A 38 -2.26 -0.85 -5.90
CA ASP A 38 -1.38 -0.15 -4.96
C ASP A 38 -0.90 -1.09 -3.83
N GLN A 39 -1.82 -1.83 -3.20
CA GLN A 39 -1.47 -2.77 -2.13
C GLN A 39 -0.46 -3.83 -2.61
N ASN A 40 -0.68 -4.39 -3.80
CA ASN A 40 0.22 -5.37 -4.40
C ASN A 40 1.61 -4.76 -4.66
N ASN A 41 1.65 -3.56 -5.26
CA ASN A 41 2.91 -2.87 -5.55
C ASN A 41 3.72 -2.58 -4.28
N TYR A 42 3.06 -2.14 -3.19
CA TYR A 42 3.76 -1.93 -1.92
C TYR A 42 4.32 -3.24 -1.34
N ASN A 43 3.57 -4.34 -1.44
CA ASN A 43 4.02 -5.64 -0.95
C ASN A 43 5.19 -6.19 -1.78
N GLU A 44 5.12 -6.10 -3.11
CA GLU A 44 6.23 -6.46 -4.02
C GLU A 44 7.48 -5.65 -3.68
N ARG A 45 7.33 -4.33 -3.44
CA ARG A 45 8.46 -3.49 -3.04
C ARG A 45 9.07 -3.89 -1.69
N ILE A 46 8.24 -4.30 -0.72
CA ILE A 46 8.74 -4.82 0.56
C ILE A 46 9.57 -6.09 0.34
N GLU A 47 9.12 -7.00 -0.52
CA GLU A 47 9.85 -8.23 -0.84
C GLU A 47 11.22 -7.92 -1.48
N GLU A 48 11.29 -6.96 -2.41
CA GLU A 48 12.57 -6.52 -3.00
C GLU A 48 13.54 -5.97 -1.94
N ILE A 49 13.06 -5.14 -1.01
CA ILE A 49 13.90 -4.57 0.04
C ILE A 49 14.39 -5.66 1.00
N LEU A 50 13.55 -6.64 1.34
CA LEU A 50 13.94 -7.76 2.20
C LEU A 50 15.08 -8.58 1.59
N VAL A 51 15.06 -8.83 0.27
CA VAL A 51 16.18 -9.49 -0.42
C VAL A 51 17.46 -8.66 -0.30
N GLY A 52 17.39 -7.34 -0.51
CA GLY A 52 18.54 -6.44 -0.34
C GLY A 52 19.10 -6.43 1.09
N ILE A 53 18.24 -6.51 2.11
CA ILE A 53 18.64 -6.65 3.51
C ILE A 53 19.38 -7.97 3.75
N GLU A 54 18.87 -9.09 3.22
CA GLU A 54 19.53 -10.40 3.35
C GLU A 54 20.93 -10.41 2.71
N GLU A 55 21.07 -9.85 1.52
CA GLU A 55 22.37 -9.67 0.85
C GLU A 55 23.32 -8.84 1.72
N ARG A 56 22.84 -7.72 2.26
CA ARG A 56 23.62 -6.83 3.12
C ARG A 56 24.05 -7.51 4.42
N HIS A 57 23.18 -8.27 5.06
CA HIS A 57 23.52 -9.08 6.24
C HIS A 57 24.67 -10.04 5.94
N GLY A 58 24.64 -10.69 4.77
CA GLY A 58 25.72 -11.58 4.30
C GLY A 58 27.05 -10.83 4.18
N ILE A 59 27.05 -9.66 3.53
CA ILE A 59 28.25 -8.82 3.38
C ILE A 59 28.79 -8.41 4.75
N ILE A 60 27.94 -7.89 5.64
CA ILE A 60 28.33 -7.49 7.00
C ILE A 60 28.95 -8.66 7.76
N ALA A 61 28.38 -9.87 7.64
CA ALA A 61 28.88 -11.07 8.30
C ALA A 61 30.28 -11.47 7.79
N GLU A 62 30.52 -11.40 6.48
CA GLU A 62 31.85 -11.66 5.90
C GLU A 62 32.87 -10.60 6.33
N MET A 63 32.50 -9.32 6.30
CA MET A 63 33.40 -8.21 6.69
C MET A 63 33.87 -8.31 8.14
N LYS A 64 33.02 -8.81 9.05
CA LYS A 64 33.37 -9.00 10.47
C LYS A 64 34.45 -10.07 10.70
N LYS A 65 34.80 -10.89 9.70
CA LYS A 65 35.86 -11.92 9.84
C LYS A 65 37.27 -11.35 9.73
N PHE A 66 37.43 -10.13 9.21
CA PHE A 66 38.74 -9.51 9.02
C PHE A 66 39.18 -8.73 10.27
N VAL A 67 40.49 -8.65 10.50
CA VAL A 67 41.07 -7.79 11.55
C VAL A 67 40.92 -6.34 11.12
N GLY A 68 40.20 -5.55 11.92
CA GLY A 68 39.72 -4.22 11.54
C GLY A 68 40.76 -3.10 11.55
N GLY A 69 40.35 -2.00 10.95
CA GLY A 69 41.01 -0.69 10.92
C GLY A 69 39.98 0.37 10.51
N HIS A 70 40.30 1.66 10.67
CA HIS A 70 39.32 2.76 10.53
C HIS A 70 38.41 2.67 9.29
N GLY A 71 38.96 2.35 8.11
CA GLY A 71 38.15 2.24 6.88
C GLY A 71 37.18 1.06 6.87
N LEU A 72 37.51 -0.05 7.53
CA LEU A 72 36.59 -1.20 7.66
C LEU A 72 35.44 -0.84 8.61
N ASP A 73 35.75 -0.15 9.71
CA ASP A 73 34.75 0.27 10.70
C ASP A 73 33.77 1.30 10.11
N GLU A 74 34.28 2.25 9.32
CA GLU A 74 33.48 3.24 8.60
C GLU A 74 32.53 2.56 7.59
N THR A 75 33.06 1.63 6.77
CA THR A 75 32.23 0.89 5.80
C THR A 75 31.15 0.06 6.50
N LEU A 76 31.46 -0.57 7.64
CA LEU A 76 30.48 -1.31 8.43
C LEU A 76 29.41 -0.40 9.04
N ALA A 77 29.77 0.84 9.39
CA ALA A 77 28.81 1.84 9.87
C ALA A 77 27.86 2.27 8.75
N ASP A 78 28.38 2.52 7.55
CA ASP A 78 27.58 2.90 6.39
C ASP A 78 26.59 1.81 5.97
N LEU A 79 27.03 0.55 5.96
CA LEU A 79 26.15 -0.59 5.67
C LEU A 79 25.01 -0.68 6.70
N LYS A 80 25.31 -0.54 7.99
CA LYS A 80 24.27 -0.54 9.04
C LYS A 80 23.32 0.65 8.93
N ALA A 81 23.82 1.82 8.55
CA ALA A 81 22.98 3.00 8.33
C ALA A 81 21.99 2.75 7.17
N SER A 82 22.48 2.22 6.05
CA SER A 82 21.63 1.84 4.91
C SER A 82 20.60 0.77 5.27
N GLU A 83 20.96 -0.23 6.08
CA GLU A 83 20.01 -1.23 6.60
C GLU A 83 18.90 -0.61 7.45
N GLN A 84 19.25 0.39 8.27
CA GLN A 84 18.28 1.10 9.10
C GLN A 84 17.29 1.93 8.27
N GLU A 85 17.75 2.49 7.14
CA GLU A 85 16.89 3.18 6.17
C GLU A 85 15.93 2.19 5.50
N ASP A 86 16.39 1.02 5.08
CA ASP A 86 15.54 -0.03 4.50
C ASP A 86 14.43 -0.47 5.47
N PHE A 87 14.75 -0.65 6.76
CA PHE A 87 13.74 -0.98 7.76
C PHE A 87 12.70 0.13 7.94
N ALA A 88 13.11 1.40 7.86
CA ALA A 88 12.20 2.53 7.92
C ALA A 88 11.28 2.57 6.68
N GLU A 89 11.80 2.28 5.49
CA GLU A 89 11.04 2.19 4.26
C GLU A 89 10.01 1.05 4.31
N ILE A 90 10.41 -0.15 4.75
CA ILE A 90 9.49 -1.28 4.97
C ILE A 90 8.35 -0.86 5.91
N GLY A 91 8.67 -0.23 7.04
CA GLY A 91 7.68 0.27 7.99
C GLY A 91 6.67 1.23 7.34
N HIS A 92 7.14 2.14 6.49
CA HIS A 92 6.29 3.05 5.74
C HIS A 92 5.40 2.31 4.72
N LEU A 93 5.98 1.43 3.92
CA LEU A 93 5.26 0.64 2.90
C LEU A 93 4.19 -0.25 3.53
N MET A 94 4.44 -0.84 4.71
CA MET A 94 3.43 -1.60 5.45
C MET A 94 2.22 -0.74 5.84
N GLN A 95 2.45 0.50 6.30
CA GLN A 95 1.37 1.43 6.61
C GLN A 95 0.56 1.81 5.36
N MET A 96 1.25 2.04 4.24
CA MET A 96 0.60 2.34 2.95
C MET A 96 -0.22 1.15 2.44
N SER A 97 0.34 -0.06 2.48
CA SER A 97 -0.34 -1.32 2.12
C SER A 97 -1.60 -1.53 2.96
N HIS A 98 -1.50 -1.34 4.28
CA HIS A 98 -2.67 -1.41 5.16
C HIS A 98 -3.74 -0.36 4.81
N ALA A 99 -3.34 0.89 4.53
CA ALA A 99 -4.28 1.94 4.14
C ALA A 99 -4.97 1.64 2.80
N ALA A 100 -4.24 1.11 1.82
CA ALA A 100 -4.78 0.66 0.54
C ALA A 100 -5.77 -0.51 0.72
N ALA A 101 -5.41 -1.51 1.52
CA ALA A 101 -6.29 -2.62 1.86
C ALA A 101 -7.59 -2.15 2.53
N PHE A 102 -7.50 -1.23 3.48
CA PHE A 102 -8.65 -0.63 4.15
C PHE A 102 -9.59 0.08 3.16
N LYS A 103 -9.04 0.94 2.28
CA LYS A 103 -9.84 1.63 1.25
C LYS A 103 -10.48 0.65 0.27
N CYS A 104 -9.77 -0.40 -0.15
CA CYS A 104 -10.31 -1.48 -0.98
C CYS A 104 -11.50 -2.21 -0.29
N GLY A 105 -11.37 -2.45 1.02
CA GLY A 105 -12.44 -2.99 1.86
C GLY A 105 -13.67 -2.08 1.93
N GLU A 106 -13.47 -0.77 2.14
CA GLU A 106 -14.56 0.21 2.17
C GLU A 106 -15.33 0.26 0.85
N LYS A 107 -14.63 0.24 -0.30
CA LYS A 107 -15.29 0.18 -1.62
C LYS A 107 -16.08 -1.12 -1.84
N SER A 108 -15.67 -2.21 -1.19
CA SER A 108 -16.37 -3.50 -1.25
C SER A 108 -17.66 -3.54 -0.42
N LYS A 109 -17.78 -2.68 0.60
CA LYS A 109 -18.97 -2.60 1.47
C LYS A 109 -20.09 -1.74 0.89
N ILE A 110 -19.81 -0.95 -0.15
CA ILE A 110 -20.82 -0.15 -0.83
C ILE A 110 -21.77 -1.10 -1.57
N LYS A 111 -22.83 -1.53 -0.89
CA LYS A 111 -23.92 -2.30 -1.48
C LYS A 111 -24.73 -1.37 -2.37
N LEU A 112 -24.49 -1.45 -3.67
CA LEU A 112 -25.46 -0.98 -4.65
C LEU A 112 -26.68 -1.89 -4.50
N LYS A 113 -27.83 -1.30 -4.19
CA LYS A 113 -29.05 -2.08 -4.02
C LYS A 113 -29.36 -2.72 -5.38
N LYS A 114 -29.29 -4.06 -5.44
CA LYS A 114 -29.90 -4.80 -6.53
C LYS A 114 -31.42 -4.54 -6.44
N PHE A 115 -31.99 -3.99 -7.50
CA PHE A 115 -33.42 -4.11 -7.78
C PHE A 115 -33.67 -5.46 -8.46
#